data_AF-A0A3S0TFQ2-F1
#
_entry.id   AF-A0A3S0TFQ2-F1
#
_cell.length_a   1.000
_cell.length_b   1.000
_cell.length_c   1.000
_cell.angle_alpha   90.00
_cell.angle_beta   90.00
_cell.angle_gamma   90.00
#
_symmetry.space_group_name_H-M   'P 1'
#
loop_
_entity.id
_entity.type
_entity.pdbx_description
1 polymer ?
#
loop_
_entity_poly.entity_id
_entity_poly.type
_entity_poly.pdbx_seq_one_letter_code
_entity_poly.pdbx_strand_id
1 'polypeptide(L)'
;MFVAVRVEHVTPQEPQGQPEWQPDVLPGYWQQTIALGPDPDGEGDLVATVVRRGPQVRAEHAVLVVHGYTDYFFHTELADHFAARGMAFYAIDLHKCGRSRRPGQTPHFTTDLASYYGELRQALQLIAADTTGARVCLYGHSAGGL
;
A
#
# COMPACT_ATOMS: atom_id res chain seq x y z
N MET A 1 1.20 -14.78 15.22
CA MET A 1 -0.16 -14.52 15.71
C MET A 1 -0.92 -13.89 14.55
N PHE A 2 -1.94 -14.54 14.01
CA PHE A 2 -2.71 -14.03 12.87
C PHE A 2 -3.91 -13.26 13.40
N VAL A 3 -4.07 -11.99 13.02
CA VAL A 3 -5.28 -11.22 13.28
C VAL A 3 -5.98 -11.00 11.94
N ALA A 4 -7.12 -11.65 11.75
CA ALA A 4 -8.00 -11.38 10.62
C ALA A 4 -8.98 -10.26 11.04
N VAL A 5 -8.82 -9.06 10.49
CA VAL A 5 -9.77 -7.97 10.69
C VAL A 5 -10.74 -7.95 9.51
N ARG A 6 -12.05 -8.02 9.82
CA ARG A 6 -13.12 -7.86 8.83
C ARG A 6 -13.45 -6.36 8.74
N VAL A 7 -13.25 -5.76 7.59
CA VAL A 7 -13.60 -4.35 7.35
C VAL A 7 -15.10 -4.28 7.06
N GLU A 8 -15.83 -3.47 7.85
CA GLU A 8 -17.24 -3.20 7.63
C GLU A 8 -17.46 -2.14 6.52
N HIS A 9 -18.63 -2.18 5.92
CA HIS A 9 -19.01 -1.41 4.74
C HIS A 9 -19.15 0.09 5.09
N VAL A 10 -18.29 0.94 4.50
CA VAL A 10 -18.39 2.41 4.61
C VAL A 10 -19.05 2.96 3.34
N THR A 11 -20.03 3.85 3.51
CA THR A 11 -20.75 4.51 2.41
C THR A 11 -19.81 5.42 1.62
N PRO A 12 -19.83 5.42 0.27
CA PRO A 12 -18.94 6.25 -0.53
C PRO A 12 -19.33 7.74 -0.44
N GLN A 13 -18.34 8.60 -0.14
CA GLN A 13 -18.43 10.03 -0.39
C GLN A 13 -17.75 10.29 -1.76
N GLU A 14 -18.35 11.11 -2.63
CA GLU A 14 -17.83 11.37 -3.98
C GLU A 14 -16.39 11.92 -3.96
N PRO A 15 -15.41 11.33 -4.68
CA PRO A 15 -14.05 11.83 -4.69
C PRO A 15 -13.84 12.89 -5.77
N GLN A 16 -13.26 14.02 -5.38
CA GLN A 16 -12.48 14.86 -6.29
C GLN A 16 -11.30 14.05 -6.83
N GLY A 17 -11.30 13.75 -8.13
CA GLY A 17 -10.20 13.15 -8.89
C GLY A 17 -9.58 11.90 -8.26
N GLN A 18 -10.14 10.72 -8.49
CA GLN A 18 -9.49 9.47 -8.09
C GLN A 18 -8.08 9.43 -8.70
N PRO A 19 -7.01 9.24 -7.90
CA PRO A 19 -5.69 9.02 -8.48
C PRO A 19 -5.74 7.74 -9.34
N GLU A 20 -5.35 7.84 -10.60
CA GLU A 20 -5.42 6.74 -11.56
C GLU A 20 -4.18 5.85 -11.43
N TRP A 21 -4.34 4.54 -11.60
CA TRP A 21 -3.21 3.62 -11.72
C TRP A 21 -2.33 4.04 -12.90
N GLN A 22 -1.04 4.24 -12.64
CA GLN A 22 -0.05 4.57 -13.66
C GLN A 22 1.08 3.54 -13.69
N PRO A 23 1.82 3.40 -14.80
CA PRO A 23 2.99 2.53 -14.84
C PRO A 23 3.99 2.87 -13.73
N ASP A 24 4.53 1.84 -13.10
CA ASP A 24 5.59 1.96 -12.09
C ASP A 24 6.99 1.96 -12.75
N VAL A 25 8.02 2.33 -11.98
CA VAL A 25 9.42 2.20 -12.40
C VAL A 25 9.83 0.73 -12.61
N LEU A 26 9.19 -0.20 -11.90
CA LEU A 26 9.39 -1.63 -12.07
C LEU A 26 8.62 -2.13 -13.31
N PRO A 27 9.28 -2.77 -14.28
CA PRO A 27 8.61 -3.30 -15.47
C PRO A 27 7.49 -4.29 -15.11
N GLY A 28 6.29 -4.06 -15.67
CA GLY A 28 5.12 -4.89 -15.40
C GLY A 28 4.38 -4.56 -14.12
N TYR A 29 4.76 -3.49 -13.42
CA TYR A 29 4.07 -2.99 -12.23
C TYR A 29 3.36 -1.67 -12.51
N TRP A 30 2.38 -1.39 -11.68
CA TRP A 30 1.60 -0.17 -11.68
C TRP A 30 1.60 0.40 -10.27
N GLN A 31 1.53 1.73 -10.15
CA GLN A 31 1.48 2.41 -8.87
C GLN A 31 0.32 3.39 -8.80
N GLN A 32 -0.11 3.68 -7.58
CA GLN A 32 -1.07 4.73 -7.28
C GLN A 32 -0.64 5.42 -5.98
N THR A 33 -0.49 6.75 -6.05
CA THR A 33 -0.14 7.57 -4.89
C THR A 33 -1.40 8.04 -4.17
N ILE A 34 -1.38 7.91 -2.84
CA ILE A 34 -2.44 8.33 -1.92
C ILE A 34 -1.96 9.58 -1.20
N ALA A 35 -2.72 10.67 -1.27
CA ALA A 35 -2.46 11.85 -0.45
C ALA A 35 -2.91 11.60 1.00
N LEU A 36 -2.03 11.87 1.97
CA LEU A 36 -2.32 11.68 3.40
C LEU A 36 -2.48 13.00 4.16
N GLY A 37 -2.12 14.12 3.54
CA GLY A 37 -2.18 15.45 4.14
C GLY A 37 -0.89 15.82 4.87
N PRO A 38 -0.91 16.86 5.72
CA PRO A 38 0.29 17.38 6.35
C PRO A 38 0.89 16.38 7.34
N ASP A 39 2.22 16.36 7.37
CA ASP A 39 3.02 15.55 8.27
C ASP A 39 2.90 16.06 9.71
N PRO A 40 2.48 15.22 10.68
CA PRO A 40 2.47 15.60 12.08
C PRO A 40 3.88 15.95 12.63
N ASP A 41 4.95 15.43 12.00
CA ASP A 41 6.33 15.76 12.38
C ASP A 41 6.83 17.06 11.71
N GLY A 42 6.00 17.73 10.90
CA GLY A 42 6.29 19.04 10.31
C GLY A 42 7.18 19.02 9.06
N GLU A 43 7.38 17.87 8.41
CA GLU A 43 8.23 17.72 7.21
C GLU A 43 7.45 17.80 5.89
N GLY A 44 6.42 18.64 5.82
CA GLY A 44 5.61 18.89 4.62
C GLY A 44 4.39 17.98 4.49
N ASP A 45 3.98 17.64 3.27
CA ASP A 45 2.85 16.74 3.02
C ASP A 45 3.30 15.27 2.90
N LEU A 46 2.52 14.38 3.50
CA LEU A 46 2.69 12.94 3.42
C LEU A 46 1.89 12.35 2.26
N VAL A 47 2.49 11.32 1.67
CA VAL A 47 1.82 10.43 0.71
C VAL A 47 2.15 8.98 1.04
N ALA A 48 1.33 8.06 0.56
CA ALA A 48 1.68 6.65 0.43
C ALA A 48 1.65 6.25 -1.04
N THR A 49 2.29 5.14 -1.41
CA THR A 49 2.25 4.64 -2.78
C THR A 49 1.95 3.15 -2.76
N VAL A 50 0.83 2.76 -3.34
CA VAL A 50 0.47 1.36 -3.52
C VAL A 50 1.00 0.92 -4.88
N VAL A 51 1.70 -0.22 -4.91
CA VAL A 51 2.23 -0.85 -6.11
C VAL A 51 1.49 -2.16 -6.34
N ARG A 52 1.14 -2.49 -7.59
CA ARG A 52 0.54 -3.78 -7.96
C ARG A 52 1.27 -4.43 -9.14
N ARG A 53 1.21 -5.75 -9.21
CA ARG A 53 1.74 -6.53 -10.34
C ARG A 53 0.69 -6.65 -11.44
N GLY A 54 1.02 -6.18 -12.65
CA GLY A 54 0.14 -6.25 -13.82
C GLY A 54 -1.03 -5.25 -13.79
N PRO A 55 -1.85 -5.21 -14.86
CA PRO A 55 -3.06 -4.39 -14.91
C PRO A 55 -4.16 -4.97 -14.01
N GLN A 56 -5.29 -4.26 -13.91
CA GLN A 56 -6.43 -4.64 -13.07
C GLN A 56 -6.82 -6.12 -13.23
N VAL A 57 -6.99 -6.79 -12.09
CA VAL A 57 -7.30 -8.22 -12.04
C VAL A 57 -8.50 -8.45 -11.12
N ARG A 58 -9.53 -9.11 -11.65
CA ARG A 58 -10.52 -9.80 -10.80
C ARG A 58 -9.77 -10.91 -10.06
N ALA A 59 -9.85 -10.90 -8.73
CA ALA A 59 -9.18 -11.90 -7.90
C ALA A 59 -10.04 -12.25 -6.69
N GLU A 60 -10.02 -13.52 -6.28
CA GLU A 60 -10.67 -13.97 -5.04
C GLU A 60 -9.80 -13.69 -3.81
N HIS A 61 -8.48 -13.70 -4.00
CA HIS A 61 -7.47 -13.51 -2.97
C HIS A 61 -6.45 -12.46 -3.41
N ALA A 62 -6.04 -11.62 -2.46
CA ALA A 62 -4.99 -10.63 -2.65
C ALA A 62 -4.00 -10.66 -1.48
N VAL A 63 -2.79 -10.19 -1.72
CA VAL A 63 -1.81 -9.91 -0.68
C VAL A 63 -1.44 -8.44 -0.71
N LEU A 64 -1.32 -7.81 0.46
CA LEU A 64 -0.67 -6.52 0.64
C LEU A 64 0.60 -6.71 1.46
N VAL A 65 1.75 -6.44 0.84
CA VAL A 65 3.06 -6.45 1.48
C VAL A 65 3.35 -5.09 2.11
N VAL A 66 3.72 -5.12 3.39
CA VAL A 66 4.17 -3.96 4.17
C VAL A 66 5.66 -4.15 4.46
N HIS A 67 6.49 -3.24 3.96
CA HIS A 67 7.95 -3.33 4.07
C HIS A 67 8.44 -3.11 5.51
N GLY A 68 9.70 -3.47 5.76
CA GLY A 68 10.37 -3.23 7.04
C GLY A 68 10.97 -1.82 7.17
N TYR A 69 11.64 -1.56 8.29
CA TYR A 69 12.43 -0.35 8.47
C TYR A 69 13.58 -0.33 7.46
N THR A 70 13.92 0.84 6.90
CA THR A 70 14.94 1.03 5.84
C THR A 70 14.68 0.32 4.52
N ASP A 71 13.43 -0.06 4.25
CA ASP A 71 13.03 -0.86 3.08
C ASP A 71 11.86 -0.21 2.32
N TYR A 72 11.58 -0.69 1.11
CA TYR A 72 10.39 -0.39 0.31
C TYR A 72 10.21 -1.47 -0.77
N PHE A 73 9.09 -1.51 -1.50
CA PHE A 73 8.91 -2.61 -2.45
C PHE A 73 9.76 -2.48 -3.71
N PHE A 74 10.68 -3.44 -3.89
CA PHE A 74 11.41 -3.70 -5.14
C PHE A 74 11.70 -5.19 -5.40
N HIS A 75 11.32 -6.08 -4.47
CA HIS A 75 11.55 -7.53 -4.55
C HIS A 75 10.49 -8.23 -5.41
N THR A 76 10.67 -8.25 -6.73
CA THR A 76 9.69 -8.80 -7.66
C THR A 76 9.50 -10.32 -7.53
N GLU A 77 10.49 -11.04 -7.01
CA GLU A 77 10.42 -12.48 -6.75
C GLU A 77 9.37 -12.83 -5.68
N LEU A 78 9.17 -11.94 -4.70
CA LEU A 78 8.11 -12.10 -3.70
C LEU A 78 6.73 -11.98 -4.36
N ALA A 79 6.59 -11.04 -5.29
CA ALA A 79 5.35 -10.88 -6.05
C ALA A 79 5.05 -12.09 -6.93
N ASP A 80 6.07 -12.62 -7.61
CA ASP A 80 5.93 -13.83 -8.42
C ASP A 80 5.57 -15.06 -7.56
N HIS A 81 6.10 -15.17 -6.34
CA HIS A 81 5.75 -16.25 -5.42
C HIS A 81 4.26 -16.27 -5.06
N PHE A 82 3.66 -15.10 -4.77
CA PHE A 82 2.23 -14.99 -4.48
C PHE A 82 1.37 -15.13 -5.74
N ALA A 83 1.80 -14.55 -6.85
CA ALA A 83 1.10 -14.66 -8.13
C ALA A 83 1.01 -16.12 -8.61
N ALA A 84 2.08 -16.92 -8.41
CA ALA A 84 2.08 -18.35 -8.71
C ALA A 84 1.06 -19.16 -7.87
N ARG A 85 0.50 -18.58 -6.81
CA ARG A 85 -0.55 -19.17 -5.96
C ARG A 85 -1.94 -18.56 -6.23
N GLY A 86 -2.08 -17.78 -7.30
CA GLY A 86 -3.36 -17.19 -7.70
C GLY A 86 -3.78 -15.96 -6.88
N MET A 87 -2.85 -15.34 -6.13
CA MET A 87 -3.14 -14.13 -5.36
C MET A 87 -2.79 -12.88 -6.18
N ALA A 88 -3.68 -11.90 -6.22
CA ALA A 88 -3.34 -10.56 -6.71
C ALA A 88 -2.33 -9.91 -5.77
N PHE A 89 -1.23 -9.39 -6.33
CA PHE A 89 -0.13 -8.87 -5.54
C PHE A 89 -0.18 -7.35 -5.45
N TYR A 90 -0.12 -6.85 -4.21
CA TYR A 90 0.04 -5.45 -3.87
C TYR A 90 1.15 -5.28 -2.84
N ALA A 91 1.80 -4.11 -2.88
CA ALA A 91 2.70 -3.65 -1.84
C ALA A 91 2.43 -2.16 -1.56
N ILE A 92 2.83 -1.67 -0.39
CA ILE A 92 2.75 -0.26 -0.03
C ILE A 92 4.12 0.26 0.37
N ASP A 93 4.53 1.36 -0.25
CA ASP A 93 5.60 2.22 0.24
C ASP A 93 4.96 3.20 1.23
N LEU A 94 5.20 3.00 2.53
CA LEU A 94 4.66 3.84 3.60
C LEU A 94 5.15 5.29 3.47
N HIS A 95 4.50 6.23 4.13
CA HIS A 95 4.95 7.62 4.09
C HIS A 95 6.44 7.78 4.45
N LYS A 96 7.10 8.72 3.78
CA LYS A 96 8.56 8.96 3.88
C LYS A 96 9.45 7.76 3.46
N CYS A 97 8.89 6.72 2.82
CA CYS A 97 9.61 5.54 2.34
C CYS A 97 9.52 5.41 0.82
N GLY A 98 10.57 4.88 0.15
CA GLY A 98 10.54 4.55 -1.28
C GLY A 98 9.96 5.66 -2.18
N ARG A 99 8.94 5.31 -2.98
CA ARG A 99 8.21 6.22 -3.89
C ARG A 99 7.44 7.33 -3.15
N SER A 100 7.18 7.13 -1.88
CA SER A 100 6.41 8.02 -1.01
C SER A 100 7.26 9.06 -0.29
N ARG A 101 8.59 8.98 -0.40
CA ARG A 101 9.49 10.00 0.16
C ARG A 101 9.46 11.28 -0.66
N ARG A 102 9.54 12.43 0.02
CA ARG A 102 9.68 13.76 -0.58
C ARG A 102 10.97 14.46 -0.10
N PRO A 103 11.48 15.45 -0.86
CA PRO A 103 12.60 16.26 -0.40
C PRO A 103 12.29 16.93 0.94
N GLY A 104 13.26 16.96 1.85
CA GLY A 104 13.11 17.55 3.18
C GLY A 104 12.60 16.60 4.27
N GLN A 105 12.10 15.42 3.91
CA GLN A 105 11.66 14.41 4.88
C GLN A 105 12.80 13.53 5.40
N THR A 106 12.76 13.23 6.69
CA THR A 106 13.61 12.22 7.32
C THR A 106 13.13 10.83 6.89
N PRO A 107 13.96 10.03 6.18
CA PRO A 107 13.54 8.73 5.66
C PRO A 107 13.07 7.77 6.76
N HIS A 108 11.96 7.06 6.51
CA HIS A 108 11.40 6.04 7.42
C HIS A 108 11.09 6.53 8.84
N PHE A 109 10.95 7.84 9.04
CA PHE A 109 10.72 8.42 10.35
C PHE A 109 9.24 8.60 10.64
N THR A 110 8.81 8.15 11.81
CA THR A 110 7.53 8.51 12.41
C THR A 110 7.67 8.46 13.92
N THR A 111 6.96 9.33 14.62
CA THR A 111 6.88 9.32 16.08
C THR A 111 5.79 8.37 16.62
N ASP A 112 4.86 7.94 15.77
CA ASP A 112 3.74 7.05 16.13
C ASP A 112 3.35 6.11 14.99
N LEU A 113 3.52 4.80 15.19
CA LEU A 113 3.15 3.76 14.22
C LEU A 113 1.65 3.75 13.89
N ALA A 114 0.78 4.24 14.78
CA ALA A 114 -0.65 4.36 14.49
C ALA A 114 -0.92 5.31 13.31
N SER A 115 0.02 6.19 12.97
CA SER A 115 -0.05 7.05 11.78
C SER A 115 -0.13 6.24 10.48
N TYR A 116 0.37 5.00 10.45
CA TYR A 116 0.27 4.11 9.30
C TYR A 116 -1.15 3.56 9.07
N TYR A 117 -2.06 3.64 10.05
CA TYR A 117 -3.42 3.10 9.90
C TYR A 117 -4.22 3.79 8.80
N GLY A 118 -3.98 5.09 8.59
CA GLY A 118 -4.65 5.87 7.54
C GLY A 118 -4.32 5.34 6.15
N GLU A 119 -3.04 5.18 5.84
CA GLU A 119 -2.58 4.70 4.54
C GLU A 119 -2.87 3.21 4.32
N LEU A 120 -2.75 2.37 5.36
CA LEU A 120 -3.11 0.95 5.27
C LEU A 120 -4.61 0.76 4.99
N ARG A 121 -5.48 1.55 5.62
CA ARG A 121 -6.93 1.51 5.35
C ARG A 121 -7.23 1.91 3.91
N GLN A 122 -6.61 2.97 3.42
CA GLN A 122 -6.81 3.43 2.04
C GLN A 122 -6.26 2.42 1.03
N ALA A 123 -5.12 1.79 1.29
CA ALA A 123 -4.60 0.70 0.46
C ALA A 123 -5.56 -0.50 0.41
N LEU A 124 -6.15 -0.90 1.54
CA LEU A 124 -7.16 -1.97 1.56
C LEU A 124 -8.43 -1.61 0.79
N GLN A 125 -8.87 -0.36 0.85
CA GLN A 125 -10.01 0.13 0.05
C GLN A 125 -9.69 0.11 -1.45
N LEU A 126 -8.48 0.53 -1.83
CA LEU A 126 -8.02 0.44 -3.22
C LEU A 126 -7.99 -1.01 -3.71
N ILE A 127 -7.42 -1.93 -2.92
CA ILE A 127 -7.38 -3.35 -3.28
C ILE A 127 -8.80 -3.91 -3.44
N ALA A 128 -9.70 -3.62 -2.50
CA ALA A 128 -11.08 -4.09 -2.57
C ALA A 128 -11.81 -3.58 -3.82
N ALA A 129 -11.61 -2.31 -4.19
CA ALA A 129 -12.18 -1.76 -5.42
C ALA A 129 -11.55 -2.40 -6.68
N ASP A 130 -10.22 -2.51 -6.69
CA ASP A 130 -9.46 -2.98 -7.84
C ASP A 130 -9.73 -4.46 -8.17
N THR A 131 -9.86 -5.30 -7.13
CA THR A 131 -10.07 -6.76 -7.29
C THR A 131 -11.53 -7.19 -7.26
N THR A 132 -12.48 -6.28 -7.13
CA THR A 132 -13.92 -6.56 -6.88
C THR A 132 -14.20 -7.31 -5.57
N GLY A 133 -13.46 -6.98 -4.50
CA GLY A 133 -13.73 -7.43 -3.14
C GLY A 133 -12.97 -8.69 -2.73
N ALA A 134 -11.68 -8.80 -3.07
CA ALA A 134 -10.87 -9.97 -2.71
C ALA A 134 -10.69 -10.08 -1.20
N ARG A 135 -10.46 -11.31 -0.72
CA ARG A 135 -9.97 -11.53 0.64
C ARG A 135 -8.48 -11.18 0.70
N VAL A 136 -8.13 -10.19 1.51
CA VAL A 136 -6.76 -9.68 1.59
C VAL A 136 -5.98 -10.36 2.72
N CYS A 137 -4.78 -10.84 2.40
CA CYS A 137 -3.75 -11.24 3.35
C CYS A 137 -2.76 -10.09 3.54
N LEU A 138 -2.49 -9.71 4.79
CA LEU A 138 -1.40 -8.78 5.10
C LEU A 138 -0.11 -9.56 5.35
N TYR A 139 0.96 -9.17 4.68
CA TYR A 139 2.31 -9.68 4.91
C TYR A 139 3.19 -8.53 5.38
N GLY A 140 3.57 -8.53 6.66
CA GLY A 140 4.48 -7.53 7.23
C GLY A 140 5.89 -8.08 7.40
N HIS A 141 6.89 -7.38 6.87
CA HIS A 141 8.29 -7.71 7.10
C HIS A 141 8.86 -6.88 8.26
N SER A 142 9.41 -7.52 9.30
CA SER A 142 10.04 -6.84 10.43
C SER A 142 9.14 -5.74 11.03
N ALA A 143 9.57 -4.48 11.01
CA ALA A 143 8.78 -3.32 11.49
C ALA A 143 7.40 -3.22 10.82
N GLY A 144 7.23 -3.69 9.58
CA GLY A 144 5.93 -3.73 8.90
C GLY A 144 4.96 -4.78 9.46
N GLY A 145 5.40 -5.63 10.39
CA GLY A 145 4.56 -6.60 11.10
C GLY A 145 4.09 -6.16 12.49
N LEU A 146 4.47 -4.96 12.94
CA LEU A 146 4.00 -4.32 14.18
C LEU A 146 2.66 -3.62 13.94
#